data_AF-A0A1H8K1F9-F1
#
_entry.id   AF-A0A1H8K1F9-F1
#
_cell.length_a   1.000
_cell.length_b   1.000
_cell.length_c   1.000
_cell.angle_alpha   90.00
_cell.angle_beta   90.00
_cell.angle_gamma   90.00
#
_symmetry.space_group_name_H-M   'P 1'
#
loop_
_entity.id
_entity.type
_entity.pdbx_description
1 polymer ?
#
loop_
_entity_poly.entity_id
_entity_poly.type
_entity_poly.pdbx_seq_one_letter_code
_entity_poly.pdbx_strand_id
1 'polypeptide(L)'
;MVRDGKPKGFFYLDHRTVDGKLALITDTHVTPANVHDSIVYLDRLDRQRERFGFDVGAVLPSARILQPEEPYPQKTKPAEISTGLSAV
;
A
#
# COMPACT_ATOMS: atom_id res chain seq x y z
N MET A 1 17.02 3.67 8.67
CA MET A 1 17.41 4.33 9.94
C MET A 1 16.54 3.74 11.06
N VAL A 2 17.12 3.00 12.01
CA VAL A 2 16.40 2.48 13.19
C VAL A 2 16.38 3.58 14.24
N ARG A 3 15.22 3.89 14.84
CA ARG A 3 15.10 4.93 15.88
C ARG A 3 15.88 4.52 17.14
N ASP A 4 16.57 5.46 17.78
CA ASP A 4 17.30 5.19 19.02
C ASP A 4 16.39 4.60 20.11
N GLY A 5 16.91 3.62 20.84
CA GLY A 5 16.18 2.87 21.88
C GLY A 5 15.29 1.73 21.36
N LYS A 6 15.20 1.50 20.05
CA LYS A 6 14.53 0.31 19.50
C LYS A 6 15.51 -0.85 19.30
N PRO A 7 15.05 -2.12 19.44
CA PRO A 7 15.90 -3.26 19.17
C PRO A 7 16.41 -3.19 17.72
N LYS A 8 17.70 -3.50 17.54
CA LYS A 8 18.32 -3.63 16.22
C LYS A 8 18.15 -5.08 15.76
N GLY A 9 17.70 -5.29 14.52
CA GLY A 9 17.45 -6.64 14.01
C GLY A 9 16.76 -6.64 12.65
N PHE A 10 16.54 -7.85 12.12
CA PHE A 10 15.75 -8.07 10.92
C PHE A 10 14.27 -8.00 11.26
N PHE A 11 13.62 -6.91 10.88
CA PHE A 11 12.19 -6.73 11.03
C PHE A 11 11.50 -6.83 9.68
N TYR A 12 10.30 -7.40 9.71
CA TYR A 12 9.43 -7.50 8.54
C TYR A 12 8.09 -6.82 8.83
N LEU A 13 7.47 -6.29 7.79
CA LEU A 13 6.09 -5.83 7.80
C LEU A 13 5.24 -6.77 6.97
N ASP A 14 4.01 -6.99 7.42
CA ASP A 14 3.00 -7.76 6.73
C ASP A 14 1.91 -6.79 6.25
N HIS A 15 1.89 -6.53 4.95
CA HIS A 15 0.88 -5.72 4.30
C HIS A 15 -0.30 -6.61 3.94
N ARG A 16 -1.41 -6.48 4.68
CA ARG A 16 -2.60 -7.32 4.47
C ARG A 16 -3.69 -6.56 3.75
N THR A 17 -4.32 -7.19 2.78
CA THR A 17 -5.62 -6.74 2.28
C THR A 17 -6.73 -7.56 2.91
N VAL A 18 -7.81 -6.90 3.33
CA VAL A 18 -8.97 -7.54 3.94
C VAL A 18 -10.26 -7.17 3.21
N ASP A 19 -11.17 -8.14 3.10
CA ASP A 19 -12.57 -7.89 2.80
C ASP A 19 -13.24 -7.28 4.04
N GLY A 20 -13.64 -6.02 3.92
CA GLY A 20 -14.27 -5.29 5.00
C GLY A 20 -15.63 -5.82 5.45
N LYS A 21 -16.34 -6.58 4.61
CA LYS A 21 -17.68 -7.12 4.90
C LYS A 21 -17.63 -8.48 5.58
N LEU A 22 -16.77 -9.37 5.10
CA LEU A 22 -16.69 -10.75 5.59
C LEU A 22 -15.56 -10.96 6.61
N ALA A 23 -14.75 -9.94 6.88
CA ALA A 23 -13.58 -10.01 7.76
C ALA A 23 -12.59 -11.11 7.35
N LEU A 24 -12.44 -11.33 6.05
CA LEU A 24 -11.50 -12.29 5.47
C LEU A 24 -10.23 -11.57 5.02
N ILE A 25 -9.08 -12.21 5.24
CA ILE A 25 -7.80 -11.78 4.65
C ILE A 25 -7.75 -12.30 3.21
N THR A 26 -7.58 -11.40 2.24
CA THR A 26 -7.56 -11.71 0.80
C THR A 26 -6.14 -11.73 0.22
N ASP A 27 -5.20 -11.01 0.83
CA ASP A 27 -3.77 -11.03 0.48
C ASP A 27 -2.91 -10.70 1.71
N THR A 28 -1.70 -11.26 1.73
CA THR A 28 -0.63 -10.91 2.67
C THR A 28 0.66 -10.78 1.87
N HIS A 29 1.36 -9.67 2.07
CA HIS A 29 2.62 -9.40 1.40
C HIS A 29 3.67 -8.98 2.44
N VAL A 30 4.68 -9.82 2.63
CA VAL A 30 5.73 -9.59 3.62
C VAL A 30 6.92 -8.87 2.96
N THR A 31 7.38 -7.80 3.60
CA THR A 31 8.52 -6.98 3.13
C THR A 31 9.45 -6.65 4.30
N PRO A 32 10.67 -6.16 4.05
CA PRO A 32 11.50 -5.56 5.09
C PRO A 32 10.78 -4.37 5.74
N ALA A 33 11.00 -4.16 7.04
CA ALA A 33 10.21 -3.18 7.81
C ALA A 33 10.44 -1.69 7.48
N ASN A 34 11.28 -1.38 6.50
CA ASN A 34 11.45 -0.03 5.96
C ASN A 34 10.55 0.25 4.74
N VAL A 35 9.75 -0.72 4.30
CA VAL A 35 8.78 -0.54 3.20
C VAL A 35 7.45 -0.08 3.79
N HIS A 36 6.96 1.07 3.34
CA HIS A 36 5.65 1.59 3.75
C HIS A 36 4.52 1.03 2.90
N ASP A 37 3.33 0.89 3.50
CA ASP A 37 2.13 0.37 2.83
C ASP A 37 1.85 1.11 1.51
N SER A 38 2.00 2.44 1.49
CA SER A 38 1.78 3.28 0.30
C SER A 38 2.65 2.91 -0.91
N ILE A 39 3.78 2.23 -0.70
CA ILE A 39 4.69 1.81 -1.77
C ILE A 39 4.14 0.60 -2.51
N VAL A 40 3.53 -0.35 -1.80
CA VAL A 40 3.18 -1.66 -2.37
C VAL A 40 1.68 -1.81 -2.62
N TYR A 41 0.82 -1.07 -1.91
CA TYR A 41 -0.60 -1.41 -1.83
C TYR A 41 -1.32 -1.44 -3.19
N LEU A 42 -1.06 -0.48 -4.09
CA LEU A 42 -1.73 -0.44 -5.40
C LEU A 42 -1.34 -1.62 -6.28
N ASP A 43 -0.05 -1.98 -6.31
CA ASP A 43 0.42 -3.14 -7.08
C ASP A 43 -0.13 -4.46 -6.51
N ARG A 44 -0.29 -4.54 -5.18
CA ARG A 44 -0.94 -5.70 -4.53
C ARG A 44 -2.41 -5.81 -4.88
N LEU A 45 -3.09 -4.68 -4.99
CA LEU A 45 -4.49 -4.62 -5.35
C LEU A 45 -4.72 -4.98 -6.82
N ASP A 46 -3.89 -4.43 -7.72
CA ASP A 46 -3.90 -4.77 -9.15
C ASP A 46 -3.70 -6.29 -9.34
N ARG A 47 -2.73 -6.89 -8.64
CA ARG A 47 -2.51 -8.35 -8.65
C ARG A 47 -3.74 -9.14 -8.21
N GLN A 48 -4.43 -8.72 -7.15
CA GLN A 48 -5.63 -9.41 -6.67
C GLN A 48 -6.78 -9.33 -7.70
N ARG A 49 -6.94 -8.17 -8.34
CA ARG A 49 -7.92 -7.97 -9.42
C ARG A 49 -7.63 -8.88 -10.61
N GLU A 50 -6.37 -8.92 -11.06
CA GLU A 50 -5.95 -9.78 -12.16
C GLU A 50 -6.09 -11.27 -11.83
N ARG A 51 -5.77 -11.66 -10.59
CA ARG A 51 -5.74 -13.08 -10.20
C ARG A 51 -7.11 -13.65 -9.87
N PHE A 52 -7.95 -12.87 -9.20
CA PHE A 52 -9.22 -13.35 -8.62
C PHE A 52 -10.45 -12.66 -9.22
N GLY A 53 -10.27 -11.68 -10.12
CA GLY A 53 -11.37 -10.96 -10.74
C GLY A 53 -12.16 -10.09 -9.75
N PHE A 54 -11.51 -9.59 -8.69
CA PHE A 54 -12.19 -8.75 -7.71
C PHE A 54 -12.65 -7.43 -8.32
N ASP A 55 -13.92 -7.10 -8.08
CA ASP A 55 -14.49 -5.79 -8.38
C ASP A 55 -14.27 -4.86 -7.18
N VAL A 56 -13.23 -4.04 -7.28
CA VAL A 56 -12.76 -3.18 -6.19
C VAL A 56 -13.31 -1.77 -6.38
N GLY A 57 -14.17 -1.34 -5.45
CA GLY A 57 -14.69 0.02 -5.38
C GLY A 57 -13.74 0.98 -4.69
N ALA A 58 -13.67 0.87 -3.37
CA ALA A 58 -12.87 1.74 -2.53
C ALA A 58 -11.82 0.99 -1.73
N VAL A 59 -10.82 1.74 -1.26
CA VAL A 59 -9.77 1.22 -0.38
C VAL A 59 -9.47 2.23 0.71
N LEU A 60 -9.45 1.78 1.96
CA LEU A 60 -8.96 2.61 3.07
C LEU A 60 -7.44 2.51 3.19
N PRO A 61 -6.73 3.55 3.69
CA PRO A 61 -5.27 3.56 3.87
C PRO A 61 -4.71 2.40 4.71
N SER A 62 -5.56 1.68 5.44
CA SER A 62 -5.28 0.46 6.20
C SER A 62 -5.65 -0.84 5.45
N ALA A 63 -5.69 -0.80 4.12
CA ALA A 63 -5.86 -1.95 3.22
C ALA A 63 -7.17 -2.74 3.40
N ARG A 64 -8.26 -2.01 3.64
CA ARG A 64 -9.64 -2.55 3.59
C ARG A 64 -10.24 -2.30 2.22
N ILE A 65 -10.68 -3.34 1.52
CA ILE A 65 -11.52 -3.21 0.33
C ILE A 65 -12.94 -2.84 0.78
N LEU A 66 -13.47 -1.74 0.25
CA LEU A 66 -14.86 -1.31 0.37
C LEU A 66 -15.56 -1.50 -1.00
N GLN A 67 -16.87 -1.68 -0.94
CA GLN A 67 -17.73 -1.92 -2.11
C GLN A 67 -17.77 -0.74 -3.11
N PRO A 68 -18.32 -0.94 -4.34
CA PRO A 68 -18.22 -0.07 -5.54
C PRO A 68 -18.64 1.40 -5.42
N GLU A 69 -19.13 1.85 -4.26
CA GLU A 69 -19.78 3.15 -4.09
C GLU A 69 -18.79 4.34 -4.09
N GLU A 70 -17.47 4.09 -4.10
CA GLU A 70 -16.42 5.10 -4.20
C GLU A 70 -15.40 4.72 -5.31
N PRO A 71 -14.73 5.70 -5.94
CA PRO A 71 -13.85 5.46 -7.09
C PRO A 71 -12.52 4.80 -6.71
N TYR A 72 -12.03 3.91 -7.58
CA TYR A 72 -10.73 3.25 -7.43
C TYR A 72 -9.59 4.29 -7.33
N PRO A 73 -8.76 4.20 -6.28
CA PRO A 73 -7.64 5.12 -6.09
C PRO A 73 -6.61 4.96 -7.21
N GLN A 74 -6.29 6.08 -7.87
CA GLN A 74 -5.34 6.12 -8.97
C GLN A 74 -3.90 6.27 -8.46
N LYS A 75 -2.93 5.65 -9.13
CA LYS A 75 -1.49 5.91 -8.90
C LYS A 75 -1.23 7.40 -9.16
N THR A 76 -0.98 8.18 -8.11
CA THR A 76 -0.51 9.55 -8.28
C THR A 76 0.91 9.49 -8.84
N LYS A 77 1.17 10.20 -9.94
CA LYS A 77 2.56 10.37 -10.40
C LYS A 77 3.34 11.01 -9.24
N PRO A 78 4.56 10.55 -8.93
CA PRO A 78 5.41 11.26 -7.98
C PRO A 78 5.56 12.70 -8.49
N ALA A 79 5.28 13.68 -7.62
CA ALA A 79 5.43 15.09 -7.97
C ALA A 79 6.88 15.32 -8.42
N GLU A 80 7.07 15.84 -9.64
CA GLU A 80 8.39 16.28 -10.08
C GLU A 80 8.83 17.40 -9.13
N ILE A 81 9.79 17.09 -8.27
CA ILE A 81 10.47 18.10 -7.47
C ILE A 81 11.32 18.89 -8.46
N SER A 82 10.76 19.99 -8.96
CA SER A 82 11.51 21.03 -9.68
C SER A 82 12.65 21.48 -8.77
N THR A 83 13.84 20.92 -8.97
CA THR A 83 15.08 21.39 -8.35
C THR A 83 15.44 22.71 -9.00
N GLY A 84 14.87 23.79 -8.49
CA GLY A 84 15.29 25.15 -8.78
C GLY A 84 16.65 25.42 -8.15
N LEU A 85 17.72 24.81 -8.66
CA LEU A 85 19.07 25.36 -8.52
C LEU A 85 19.28 26.35 -9.67
N SER A 86 18.93 27.60 -9.40
CA SER A 86 19.53 28.74 -10.10
C SER A 86 20.98 28.82 -9.65
N ALA A 87 21.90 28.36 -10.49
CA ALA A 87 23.30 28.70 -10.35
C ALA A 87 23.47 30.20 -10.66
N VAL A 88 23.83 30.97 -9.64
CA VAL A 88 24.54 32.26 -9.77
C VAL A 88 25.65 32.25 -8.74
#